data_AF-A0A939YEP8-F1
#
_entry.id   AF-A0A939YEP8-F1
#
_cell.length_a   1.000
_cell.length_b   1.000
_cell.length_c   1.000
_cell.angle_alpha   90.00
_cell.angle_beta   90.00
_cell.angle_gamma   90.00
#
_symmetry.space_group_name_H-M   'P 1'
#
loop_
_entity.id
_entity.type
_entity.pdbx_description
1 polymer ?
#
loop_
_entity_poly.entity_id
_entity_poly.type
_entity_poly.pdbx_seq_one_letter_code
_entity_poly.pdbx_strand_id
1 'polypeptide(L)'
;MKNDTFYVSLDNIDEKYTSEAAEFAALRAEVKTLPRRKTALYKWAAAAACLVIAVTACIAGFAVAAEAREYAAAVEFFEENGLSTEGLSRTEIKEVYRDITTRSFTNGKTAEVIKKAVPGLDIVLATPTPENLAMEWDTYCHVIYDKSYKTNGSAGIRYVSEYVEKTDPYHVKYYLRCYRGDELLWCAEPSDDYFMDSCTYTGFGTVITGETYVTSSAETRRAVLALVDDKGAIVWEKYFNHGFERFEIIDFVVDNRDGTFSAFSRGGNRYIGLGIYDQQGNELSFSKIAVGKYCVRNAVLLGDGYLVQVESYGLEAKESDYIAKMDRKGNISESFSYESDDSVYVMTDMIEFGGRVYLSAYAVPKQEQKYGLGKRGEINDILEYAFSRMLGGGEEPFVTDEELTPLLRENYTAVLLICDPEGGAPEKFVSVKGALGSGLAVNDSGQLEWMVESIEWSLFSPMTSSFTIGGSCKVYRYTFDPDGRLIGVEGTGDTSMFRR
;
A
#
# COMPACT_ATOMS: atom_id res chain seq x y z
N MET A 1 -42.39 -25.10 -12.61
CA MET A 1 -41.27 -25.79 -13.27
C MET A 1 -40.01 -25.24 -12.61
N LYS A 2 -39.48 -25.85 -11.54
CA LYS A 2 -38.51 -26.97 -11.48
C LYS A 2 -37.20 -26.64 -12.25
N ASN A 3 -36.10 -26.29 -11.56
CA ASN A 3 -35.05 -27.19 -10.98
C ASN A 3 -34.04 -27.60 -12.07
N ASP A 4 -32.71 -27.69 -11.91
CA ASP A 4 -31.78 -27.72 -10.77
C ASP A 4 -30.34 -27.36 -11.22
N THR A 5 -29.54 -27.03 -10.20
CA THR A 5 -28.08 -26.88 -9.99
C THR A 5 -27.15 -27.96 -10.60
N PHE A 6 -25.85 -27.68 -10.81
CA PHE A 6 -24.69 -28.24 -10.07
C PHE A 6 -23.29 -27.83 -10.64
N TYR A 7 -22.37 -27.54 -9.71
CA TYR A 7 -20.92 -27.23 -9.81
C TYR A 7 -20.04 -28.50 -9.75
N VAL A 8 -18.81 -28.46 -10.30
CA VAL A 8 -17.57 -29.19 -9.85
C VAL A 8 -16.32 -28.43 -10.40
N SER A 9 -15.55 -27.65 -9.60
CA SER A 9 -14.30 -27.97 -8.85
C SER A 9 -13.19 -28.70 -9.63
N LEU A 10 -12.02 -28.05 -9.80
CA LEU A 10 -10.74 -28.69 -10.17
C LEU A 10 -9.61 -28.11 -9.30
N ASP A 11 -9.63 -28.42 -8.01
CA ASP A 11 -8.41 -28.55 -7.21
C ASP A 11 -8.24 -30.03 -6.88
N ASN A 12 -7.26 -30.68 -7.51
CA ASN A 12 -6.52 -31.87 -7.07
C ASN A 12 -5.73 -32.41 -8.27
N ILE A 13 -4.48 -31.95 -8.43
CA ILE A 13 -3.47 -32.71 -9.16
C ILE A 13 -2.36 -33.09 -8.18
N ASP A 14 -2.21 -34.41 -8.15
CA ASP A 14 -1.41 -35.32 -7.34
C ASP A 14 0.11 -35.10 -7.48
N GLU A 15 0.85 -35.36 -6.40
CA GLU A 15 2.32 -35.29 -6.21
C GLU A 15 3.10 -36.34 -7.04
N LYS A 16 2.55 -36.81 -8.16
CA LYS A 16 3.09 -37.94 -8.95
C LYS A 16 3.77 -37.54 -10.27
N TYR A 17 3.90 -36.25 -10.59
CA TYR A 17 4.46 -35.80 -11.88
C TYR A 17 5.78 -35.01 -11.79
N THR A 18 6.53 -35.14 -10.69
CA THR A 18 7.86 -34.52 -10.50
C THR A 18 9.05 -35.44 -10.84
N SER A 19 8.85 -36.57 -11.53
CA SER A 19 9.94 -37.52 -11.84
C SER A 19 10.19 -37.86 -13.33
N GLU A 20 9.50 -37.24 -14.28
CA GLU A 20 9.64 -37.57 -15.73
C GLU A 20 10.40 -36.51 -16.56
N ALA A 21 11.35 -35.78 -15.96
CA ALA A 21 12.28 -34.89 -16.69
C ALA A 21 13.74 -35.37 -16.67
N ALA A 22 14.06 -36.47 -15.97
CA ALA A 22 15.42 -37.01 -15.86
C ALA A 22 15.70 -38.24 -16.76
N GLU A 23 14.69 -38.79 -17.46
CA GLU A 23 14.84 -40.06 -18.21
C GLU A 23 15.12 -39.91 -19.71
N PHE A 24 15.19 -38.69 -20.26
CA PHE A 24 15.52 -38.47 -21.68
C PHE A 24 17.02 -38.39 -22.00
N ALA A 25 17.90 -38.49 -20.98
CA ALA A 25 19.35 -38.38 -21.15
C ALA A 25 20.08 -39.74 -21.30
N ALA A 26 19.42 -40.88 -21.10
CA ALA A 26 20.11 -42.18 -21.00
C ALA A 26 19.94 -43.13 -22.21
N LEU A 27 19.07 -42.83 -23.19
CA LEU A 27 18.79 -43.74 -24.31
C LEU A 27 19.64 -43.50 -25.58
N ARG A 28 20.91 -43.10 -25.40
CA ARG A 28 21.87 -42.85 -26.50
C ARG A 28 23.19 -43.63 -26.40
N ALA A 29 23.14 -44.83 -25.85
CA ALA A 29 24.12 -45.91 -26.02
C ALA A 29 23.29 -47.19 -26.22
N GLU A 30 23.44 -48.06 -27.22
CA GLU A 30 24.53 -48.39 -28.14
C GLU A 30 23.92 -48.83 -29.49
N VAL A 31 24.60 -48.52 -30.60
CA VAL A 31 24.30 -49.08 -31.92
C VAL A 31 25.48 -49.96 -32.35
N LYS A 32 25.21 -51.21 -32.75
CA LYS A 32 26.15 -52.04 -33.54
C LYS A 32 25.52 -52.51 -34.87
N THR A 33 26.03 -51.91 -35.96
CA THR A 33 26.50 -52.48 -37.27
C THR A 33 25.50 -53.24 -38.18
N LEU A 34 25.32 -53.01 -39.51
CA LEU A 34 26.13 -52.62 -40.71
C LEU A 34 25.15 -52.41 -41.94
N PRO A 35 25.54 -52.11 -43.22
CA PRO A 35 26.70 -51.44 -43.85
C PRO A 35 26.37 -50.32 -44.90
N ARG A 36 27.43 -49.65 -45.39
CA ARG A 36 27.56 -48.45 -46.26
C ARG A 36 27.10 -48.55 -47.73
N ARG A 37 26.73 -47.38 -48.31
CA ARG A 37 27.25 -46.89 -49.62
C ARG A 37 27.43 -45.36 -49.61
N LYS A 38 28.65 -44.89 -49.86
CA LYS A 38 29.08 -43.47 -49.90
C LYS A 38 29.23 -43.02 -51.35
N THR A 39 28.53 -41.95 -51.77
CA THR A 39 28.99 -41.03 -52.86
C THR A 39 28.14 -39.77 -53.08
N ALA A 40 27.00 -39.55 -52.42
CA ALA A 40 26.15 -38.36 -52.67
C ALA A 40 26.26 -37.21 -51.64
N LEU A 41 26.95 -37.41 -50.50
CA LEU A 41 26.85 -36.47 -49.35
C LEU A 41 27.65 -35.17 -49.47
N TYR A 42 28.76 -35.14 -50.20
CA TYR A 42 29.67 -33.98 -50.16
C TYR A 42 29.14 -32.75 -50.92
N LYS A 43 28.28 -32.93 -51.93
CA LYS A 43 27.71 -31.80 -52.70
C LYS A 43 26.54 -31.13 -51.97
N TRP A 44 25.84 -31.85 -51.09
CA TRP A 44 24.73 -31.32 -50.30
C TRP A 44 25.18 -30.71 -48.97
N ALA A 45 26.31 -31.16 -48.41
CA ALA A 45 26.88 -30.58 -47.20
C ALA A 45 27.37 -29.12 -47.39
N ALA A 46 27.92 -28.79 -48.57
CA ALA A 46 28.38 -27.43 -48.86
C ALA A 46 27.21 -26.44 -49.08
N ALA A 47 26.13 -26.88 -49.74
CA ALA A 47 24.94 -26.06 -49.96
C ALA A 47 24.16 -25.81 -48.65
N ALA A 48 24.09 -26.81 -47.76
CA ALA A 48 23.45 -26.68 -46.45
C ALA A 48 24.25 -25.75 -45.51
N ALA A 49 25.59 -25.78 -45.55
CA ALA A 49 26.42 -24.87 -44.76
C ALA A 49 26.26 -23.40 -45.18
N CYS A 50 26.18 -23.10 -46.49
CA CYS A 50 25.95 -21.74 -46.97
C CYS A 50 24.52 -21.24 -46.67
N LEU A 51 23.52 -22.12 -46.68
CA LEU A 51 22.13 -21.76 -46.36
C LEU A 51 21.94 -21.57 -44.85
N VAL A 52 22.62 -22.35 -44.00
CA VAL A 52 22.63 -22.14 -42.55
C VAL A 52 23.36 -20.85 -42.19
N ILE A 53 24.49 -20.52 -42.83
CA ILE A 53 25.20 -19.25 -42.60
C ILE A 53 24.38 -18.04 -43.11
N ALA A 54 23.69 -18.17 -44.25
CA ALA A 54 22.82 -17.12 -44.76
C ALA A 54 21.57 -16.94 -43.88
N VAL A 55 20.98 -18.02 -43.37
CA VAL A 55 19.81 -17.96 -42.47
C VAL A 55 20.21 -17.46 -41.08
N THR A 56 21.38 -17.85 -40.52
CA THR A 56 21.86 -17.28 -39.25
C THR A 56 22.30 -15.82 -39.41
N ALA A 57 22.91 -15.43 -40.53
CA ALA A 57 23.24 -14.04 -40.82
C ALA A 57 21.99 -13.18 -41.09
N CYS A 58 20.95 -13.73 -41.74
CA CYS A 58 19.68 -13.04 -41.95
C CYS A 58 18.87 -12.94 -40.64
N ILE A 59 18.79 -13.99 -39.82
CA ILE A 59 18.09 -13.94 -38.51
C ILE A 59 18.82 -13.01 -37.54
N ALA A 60 20.16 -13.04 -37.50
CA ALA A 60 20.94 -12.08 -36.74
C ALA A 60 20.75 -10.65 -37.31
N GLY A 61 20.69 -10.48 -38.63
CA GLY A 61 20.43 -9.20 -39.27
C GLY A 61 19.03 -8.63 -38.99
N PHE A 62 17.99 -9.47 -38.96
CA PHE A 62 16.62 -9.07 -38.61
C PHE A 62 16.47 -8.76 -37.12
N ALA A 63 17.09 -9.54 -36.25
CA ALA A 63 17.11 -9.26 -34.81
C ALA A 63 17.87 -7.95 -34.52
N VAL A 64 19.01 -7.72 -35.17
CA VAL A 64 19.79 -6.47 -35.06
C VAL A 64 19.05 -5.28 -35.69
N ALA A 65 18.33 -5.45 -36.80
CA ALA A 65 17.54 -4.39 -37.41
C ALA A 65 16.30 -4.02 -36.56
N ALA A 66 15.62 -5.00 -35.98
CA ALA A 66 14.52 -4.77 -35.05
C ALA A 66 15.02 -4.10 -33.76
N GLU A 67 16.16 -4.55 -33.24
CA GLU A 67 16.82 -3.99 -32.06
C GLU A 67 17.30 -2.54 -32.29
N ALA A 68 17.84 -2.25 -33.47
CA ALA A 68 18.23 -0.89 -33.85
C ALA A 68 17.03 0.03 -34.08
N ARG A 69 15.93 -0.49 -34.65
CA ARG A 69 14.69 0.27 -34.86
C ARG A 69 14.01 0.59 -33.53
N GLU A 70 13.95 -0.37 -32.63
CA GLU A 70 13.44 -0.18 -31.28
C GLU A 70 14.29 0.80 -30.48
N TYR A 71 15.61 0.68 -30.56
CA TYR A 71 16.50 1.65 -29.92
C TYR A 71 16.32 3.06 -30.50
N ALA A 72 16.17 3.20 -31.82
CA ALA A 72 15.92 4.50 -32.45
C ALA A 72 14.59 5.11 -31.96
N ALA A 73 13.52 4.31 -31.89
CA ALA A 73 12.24 4.74 -31.33
C ALA A 73 12.34 5.10 -29.84
N ALA A 74 13.14 4.36 -29.08
CA ALA A 74 13.40 4.66 -27.67
C ALA A 74 14.15 5.98 -27.49
N VAL A 75 15.16 6.27 -28.31
CA VAL A 75 15.89 7.56 -28.25
C VAL A 75 15.00 8.73 -28.67
N GLU A 76 14.21 8.57 -29.74
CA GLU A 76 13.23 9.57 -30.19
C GLU A 76 12.19 9.85 -29.09
N PHE A 77 11.67 8.80 -28.44
CA PHE A 77 10.78 8.93 -27.29
C PHE A 77 11.42 9.70 -26.13
N PHE A 78 12.70 9.44 -25.81
CA PHE A 78 13.41 10.18 -24.76
C PHE A 78 13.55 11.66 -25.11
N GLU A 79 13.91 11.99 -26.35
CA GLU A 79 14.04 13.38 -26.81
C GLU A 79 12.69 14.11 -26.80
N GLU A 80 11.62 13.49 -27.30
CA GLU A 80 10.26 14.08 -27.34
C GLU A 80 9.69 14.34 -25.94
N ASN A 81 10.05 13.50 -24.96
CA ASN A 81 9.54 13.59 -23.59
C ASN A 81 10.51 14.30 -22.63
N GLY A 82 11.59 14.91 -23.14
CA GLY A 82 12.56 15.66 -22.32
C GLY A 82 13.34 14.79 -21.32
N LEU A 83 13.46 13.49 -21.59
CA LEU A 83 14.19 12.52 -20.77
C LEU A 83 15.65 12.44 -21.22
N SER A 84 16.58 12.36 -20.27
CA SER A 84 18.01 12.20 -20.60
C SER A 84 18.38 10.73 -20.79
N THR A 85 19.06 10.42 -21.89
CA THR A 85 19.72 9.12 -22.12
C THR A 85 21.12 9.06 -21.48
N GLU A 86 21.58 10.13 -20.84
CA GLU A 86 22.94 10.25 -20.32
C GLU A 86 23.18 9.34 -19.11
N GLY A 87 24.22 8.50 -19.20
CA GLY A 87 24.57 7.50 -18.19
C GLY A 87 23.81 6.17 -18.32
N LEU A 88 22.96 6.00 -19.33
CA LEU A 88 22.28 4.74 -19.62
C LEU A 88 22.93 3.99 -20.78
N SER A 89 22.98 2.67 -20.67
CA SER A 89 23.32 1.78 -21.77
C SER A 89 22.17 1.66 -22.78
N ARG A 90 22.50 1.20 -23.99
CA ARG A 90 21.52 0.93 -25.06
C ARG A 90 20.40 -0.02 -24.65
N THR A 91 20.70 -0.98 -23.79
CA THR A 91 19.71 -1.93 -23.26
C THR A 91 18.78 -1.23 -22.27
N GLU A 92 19.34 -0.48 -21.32
CA GLU A 92 18.57 0.28 -20.33
C GLU A 92 17.64 1.31 -20.99
N ILE A 93 18.08 2.00 -22.05
CA ILE A 93 17.24 2.95 -22.79
C ILE A 93 16.00 2.27 -23.38
N LYS A 94 16.15 1.07 -23.95
CA LYS A 94 15.01 0.31 -24.50
C LYS A 94 14.11 -0.27 -23.41
N GLU A 95 14.70 -0.69 -22.29
CA GLU A 95 13.94 -1.21 -21.16
C GLU A 95 13.10 -0.12 -20.51
N VAL A 96 13.67 1.07 -20.29
CA VAL A 96 12.94 2.26 -19.82
C VAL A 96 11.86 2.67 -20.81
N TYR A 97 12.17 2.70 -22.10
CA TYR A 97 11.18 2.99 -23.14
C TYR A 97 10.01 2.00 -23.13
N ARG A 98 10.28 0.69 -23.05
CA ARG A 98 9.22 -0.32 -22.93
C ARG A 98 8.42 -0.12 -21.66
N ASP A 99 9.11 0.03 -20.53
CA ASP A 99 8.48 0.13 -19.22
C ASP A 99 7.53 1.34 -19.09
N ILE A 100 7.89 2.48 -19.70
CA ILE A 100 7.01 3.65 -19.79
C ILE A 100 5.88 3.43 -20.79
N THR A 101 6.17 2.93 -22.00
CA THR A 101 5.15 2.75 -23.04
C THR A 101 4.14 1.64 -22.72
N THR A 102 4.52 0.65 -21.90
CA THR A 102 3.63 -0.39 -21.37
C THR A 102 3.00 -0.01 -20.03
N ARG A 103 3.33 1.16 -19.48
CA ARG A 103 2.80 1.68 -18.21
C ARG A 103 3.03 0.75 -17.01
N SER A 104 4.11 -0.02 -17.04
CA SER A 104 4.46 -0.96 -15.96
C SER A 104 5.23 -0.27 -14.84
N PHE A 105 6.08 0.72 -15.17
CA PHE A 105 6.92 1.47 -14.23
C PHE A 105 7.69 0.60 -13.22
N THR A 106 8.03 -0.63 -13.61
CA THR A 106 8.64 -1.62 -12.72
C THR A 106 10.16 -1.57 -12.74
N ASN A 107 10.78 -0.95 -13.75
CA ASN A 107 12.23 -0.95 -13.91
C ASN A 107 12.87 0.19 -13.10
N GLY A 108 13.83 -0.14 -12.23
CA GLY A 108 14.55 0.84 -11.39
C GLY A 108 15.21 1.99 -12.18
N LYS A 109 15.66 1.74 -13.42
CA LYS A 109 16.18 2.79 -14.31
C LYS A 109 15.10 3.72 -14.83
N THR A 110 13.87 3.26 -14.97
CA THR A 110 12.73 4.12 -15.30
C THR A 110 12.51 5.12 -14.18
N ALA A 111 12.55 4.66 -12.92
CA ALA A 111 12.47 5.53 -11.76
C ALA A 111 13.66 6.52 -11.68
N GLU A 112 14.91 6.12 -11.99
CA GLU A 112 16.05 7.04 -12.03
C GLU A 112 15.93 8.11 -13.14
N VAL A 113 15.48 7.71 -14.34
CA VAL A 113 15.29 8.62 -15.49
C VAL A 113 14.14 9.58 -15.22
N ILE A 114 13.04 9.07 -14.69
CA ILE A 114 11.90 9.89 -14.24
C ILE A 114 12.35 10.80 -13.10
N LYS A 115 13.12 10.35 -12.10
CA LYS A 115 13.68 11.22 -11.02
C LYS A 115 14.57 12.35 -11.54
N LYS A 116 15.27 12.16 -12.66
CA LYS A 116 16.08 13.21 -13.32
C LYS A 116 15.22 14.19 -14.14
N ALA A 117 14.08 13.75 -14.66
CA ALA A 117 13.18 14.54 -15.51
C ALA A 117 12.00 15.18 -14.75
N VAL A 118 11.60 14.56 -13.65
CA VAL A 118 10.59 15.02 -12.70
C VAL A 118 11.32 15.80 -11.61
N PRO A 119 11.06 17.11 -11.46
CA PRO A 119 11.64 17.87 -10.35
C PRO A 119 11.16 17.28 -9.02
N GLY A 120 12.05 16.64 -8.28
CA GLY A 120 11.84 16.15 -6.91
C GLY A 120 12.57 17.03 -5.90
N LEU A 121 11.98 17.19 -4.72
CA LEU A 121 12.58 17.91 -3.59
C LEU A 121 12.89 16.91 -2.47
N ASP A 122 14.17 16.69 -2.19
CA ASP A 122 14.63 15.96 -1.01
C ASP A 122 14.78 16.93 0.16
N ILE A 123 14.08 16.65 1.26
CA ILE A 123 14.09 17.51 2.45
C ILE A 123 14.92 16.84 3.55
N VAL A 124 15.90 17.59 4.07
CA VAL A 124 16.80 17.11 5.12
C VAL A 124 16.24 17.49 6.50
N LEU A 125 15.93 16.49 7.32
CA LEU A 125 15.50 16.67 8.70
C LEU A 125 16.70 16.86 9.65
N ALA A 126 16.51 17.61 10.74
CA ALA A 126 17.50 17.77 11.79
C ALA A 126 17.60 16.50 12.66
N THR A 127 18.80 16.16 13.13
CA THR A 127 19.03 15.01 14.02
C THR A 127 18.54 15.32 15.45
N PRO A 128 17.83 14.40 16.12
CA PRO A 128 17.42 14.56 17.52
C PRO A 128 18.60 14.70 18.49
N THR A 129 18.42 15.45 19.58
CA THR A 129 19.40 15.55 20.68
C THR A 129 19.10 14.56 21.80
N PRO A 130 20.09 14.13 22.60
CA PRO A 130 19.90 13.21 23.73
C PRO A 130 18.87 13.68 24.78
N GLU A 131 18.70 14.99 24.99
CA GLU A 131 17.70 15.53 25.91
C GLU A 131 16.25 15.34 25.41
N ASN A 132 16.04 15.33 24.09
CA ASN A 132 14.72 15.03 23.51
C ASN A 132 14.32 13.57 23.77
N LEU A 133 15.29 12.66 23.82
CA LEU A 133 15.08 11.22 24.02
C LEU A 133 14.57 10.90 25.44
N ALA A 134 15.09 11.58 26.46
CA ALA A 134 14.78 11.31 27.86
C ALA A 134 13.35 11.75 28.27
N MET A 135 12.82 12.79 27.66
CA MET A 135 11.47 13.32 27.93
C MET A 135 10.36 12.44 27.31
N GLU A 136 10.69 11.69 26.25
CA GLU A 136 9.71 10.91 25.49
C GLU A 136 9.47 9.50 26.06
N TRP A 137 10.45 8.94 26.80
CA TRP A 137 10.28 7.66 27.50
C TRP A 137 9.13 7.67 28.53
N ASP A 138 8.95 8.81 29.21
CA ASP A 138 7.86 9.00 30.19
C ASP A 138 6.48 9.12 29.50
N THR A 139 6.45 9.63 28.26
CA THR A 139 5.23 9.72 27.43
C THR A 139 4.83 8.34 26.87
N TYR A 140 5.82 7.54 26.44
CA TYR A 140 5.62 6.19 25.90
C TYR A 140 4.99 5.21 26.91
N CYS A 141 5.27 5.39 28.21
CA CYS A 141 4.69 4.55 29.27
C CYS A 141 3.22 4.89 29.61
N HIS A 142 2.72 6.05 29.17
CA HIS A 142 1.37 6.53 29.48
C HIS A 142 0.39 6.51 28.30
N VAL A 143 0.85 6.33 27.05
CA VAL A 143 -0.02 6.21 25.87
C VAL A 143 -0.29 4.73 25.57
N ILE A 144 -1.13 4.13 26.40
CA ILE A 144 -1.71 2.81 26.15
C ILE A 144 -3.20 3.04 25.79
N TYR A 145 -3.50 2.92 24.49
CA TYR A 145 -4.84 3.00 23.84
C TYR A 145 -5.45 4.39 23.56
N ASP A 146 -4.70 5.34 22.98
CA ASP A 146 -5.37 6.38 22.18
C ASP A 146 -5.47 5.90 20.74
N LYS A 147 -6.65 5.38 20.35
CA LYS A 147 -6.96 5.20 18.92
C LYS A 147 -7.32 6.58 18.38
N SER A 148 -6.32 7.32 17.92
CA SER A 148 -6.57 8.46 17.06
C SER A 148 -7.00 7.95 15.68
N TYR A 149 -8.18 8.35 15.23
CA TYR A 149 -8.63 8.02 13.89
C TYR A 149 -8.12 9.08 12.92
N LYS A 150 -7.53 8.63 11.81
CA LYS A 150 -7.15 9.53 10.72
C LYS A 150 -8.40 10.22 10.17
N THR A 151 -8.36 11.54 10.09
CA THR A 151 -9.39 12.33 9.44
C THR A 151 -9.11 12.42 7.95
N ASN A 152 -9.99 11.85 7.13
CA ASN A 152 -9.96 12.17 5.71
C ASN A 152 -10.39 13.64 5.54
N GLY A 153 -9.44 14.50 5.18
CA GLY A 153 -9.73 15.76 4.49
C GLY A 153 -10.13 16.97 5.34
N SER A 154 -9.85 17.04 6.65
CA SER A 154 -10.02 18.28 7.42
C SER A 154 -8.83 18.55 8.32
N ALA A 155 -8.01 19.54 7.94
CA ALA A 155 -6.80 19.87 8.69
C ALA A 155 -7.11 20.34 10.11
N GLY A 156 -6.25 19.95 11.06
CA GLY A 156 -6.32 20.39 12.44
C GLY A 156 -7.50 19.83 13.26
N ILE A 157 -8.32 18.93 12.70
CA ILE A 157 -9.32 18.17 13.43
C ILE A 157 -8.75 16.81 13.82
N ARG A 158 -8.84 16.48 15.11
CA ARG A 158 -8.41 15.20 15.67
C ARG A 158 -9.57 14.51 16.35
N TYR A 159 -9.79 13.24 16.04
CA TYR A 159 -10.73 12.40 16.76
C TYR A 159 -10.01 11.45 17.71
N VAL A 160 -10.54 11.33 18.91
CA VAL A 160 -10.05 10.44 19.97
C VAL A 160 -11.17 9.51 20.37
N SER A 161 -10.92 8.21 20.29
CA SER A 161 -11.79 7.18 20.83
C SER A 161 -11.41 6.87 22.26
N GLU A 162 -12.33 7.14 23.19
CA GLU A 162 -12.22 6.65 24.57
C GLU A 162 -13.18 5.49 24.77
N TYR A 163 -12.78 4.56 25.64
CA TYR A 163 -13.67 3.49 26.06
C TYR A 163 -13.62 3.27 27.56
N VAL A 164 -14.78 2.98 28.13
CA VAL A 164 -14.94 2.69 29.56
C VAL A 164 -15.43 1.26 29.70
N GLU A 165 -14.64 0.42 30.36
CA GLU A 165 -15.06 -0.91 30.77
C GLU A 165 -16.22 -0.78 31.77
N LYS A 166 -17.36 -1.41 31.47
CA LYS A 166 -18.45 -1.52 32.44
C LYS A 166 -18.11 -2.59 33.48
N THR A 167 -18.88 -2.61 34.57
CA THR A 167 -18.76 -3.60 35.65
C THR A 167 -18.90 -5.05 35.16
N ASP A 168 -19.46 -5.26 33.97
CA ASP A 168 -19.41 -6.50 33.22
C ASP A 168 -18.21 -6.45 32.25
N PRO A 169 -17.19 -7.34 32.38
CA PRO A 169 -15.97 -7.32 31.57
C PRO A 169 -16.20 -7.52 30.06
N TYR A 170 -17.44 -7.80 29.65
CA TYR A 170 -17.84 -7.97 28.25
C TYR A 170 -18.61 -6.78 27.68
N HIS A 171 -18.75 -5.67 28.40
CA HIS A 171 -19.43 -4.49 27.85
C HIS A 171 -18.55 -3.26 27.98
N VAL A 172 -18.25 -2.66 26.83
CA VAL A 172 -17.41 -1.47 26.73
C VAL A 172 -18.27 -0.34 26.20
N LYS A 173 -18.22 0.82 26.86
CA LYS A 173 -18.90 2.03 26.40
C LYS A 173 -17.92 2.90 25.63
N TYR A 174 -18.27 3.27 24.40
CA TYR A 174 -17.43 4.11 23.54
C TYR A 174 -17.82 5.57 23.60
N TYR A 175 -16.82 6.43 23.48
CA TYR A 175 -16.95 7.88 23.34
C TYR A 175 -16.08 8.32 22.17
N LEU A 176 -16.63 9.14 21.28
CA LEU A 176 -15.86 9.83 20.24
C LEU A 176 -15.73 11.29 20.61
N ARG A 177 -14.51 11.76 20.78
CA ARG A 177 -14.21 13.17 21.06
C ARG A 177 -13.58 13.83 19.85
N CYS A 178 -14.05 15.03 19.53
CA CYS A 178 -13.51 15.84 18.45
C CYS A 178 -12.77 17.04 19.02
N TYR A 179 -11.53 17.23 18.56
CA TYR A 179 -10.66 18.30 18.99
C TYR A 179 -10.19 19.16 17.83
N ARG A 180 -9.89 20.43 18.11
CA ARG A 180 -9.07 21.30 17.27
C ARG A 180 -7.89 21.80 18.08
N GLY A 181 -6.69 21.32 17.75
CA GLY A 181 -5.55 21.40 18.66
C GLY A 181 -5.91 20.71 19.99
N ASP A 182 -5.79 21.46 21.11
CA ASP A 182 -6.14 20.99 22.45
C ASP A 182 -7.59 21.31 22.87
N GLU A 183 -8.33 22.07 22.06
CA GLU A 183 -9.70 22.45 22.36
C GLU A 183 -10.67 21.30 22.02
N LEU A 184 -11.39 20.80 23.03
CA LEU A 184 -12.49 19.86 22.83
C LEU A 184 -13.69 20.59 22.20
N LEU A 185 -14.05 20.22 20.98
CA LEU A 185 -15.20 20.77 20.27
C LEU A 185 -16.50 20.10 20.71
N TRP A 186 -16.52 18.77 20.75
CA TRP A 186 -17.68 17.98 21.17
C TRP A 186 -17.30 16.55 21.54
N CYS A 187 -18.23 15.87 22.20
CA CYS A 187 -18.14 14.45 22.55
C CYS A 187 -19.45 13.76 22.15
N ALA A 188 -19.34 12.64 21.45
CA ALA A 188 -20.46 11.81 21.04
C ALA A 188 -20.41 10.46 21.76
N GLU A 189 -21.59 9.94 22.07
CA GLU A 189 -21.80 8.68 22.79
C GLU A 189 -22.68 7.77 21.93
N PRO A 190 -22.09 6.88 21.12
CA PRO A 190 -22.82 5.86 20.37
C PRO A 190 -23.55 4.86 21.29
N SER A 191 -24.45 4.05 20.71
CA SER A 191 -25.18 3.02 21.46
C SER A 191 -24.26 2.01 22.15
N ASP A 192 -24.75 1.39 23.23
CA ASP A 192 -23.98 0.48 24.08
C ASP A 192 -23.49 -0.81 23.38
N ASP A 193 -24.12 -1.23 22.29
CA ASP A 193 -23.75 -2.38 21.47
C ASP A 193 -22.90 -1.99 20.24
N TYR A 194 -22.48 -0.73 20.15
CA TYR A 194 -21.65 -0.21 19.06
C TYR A 194 -20.16 -0.40 19.39
N PHE A 195 -19.48 -1.28 18.68
CA PHE A 195 -18.03 -1.35 18.68
C PHE A 195 -17.46 -0.42 17.60
N MET A 196 -16.88 0.70 18.03
CA MET A 196 -16.41 1.74 17.10
C MET A 196 -15.07 1.40 16.46
N ASP A 197 -15.02 1.50 15.13
CA ASP A 197 -13.84 1.17 14.32
C ASP A 197 -13.18 2.39 13.68
N SER A 198 -13.96 3.36 13.17
CA SER A 198 -13.40 4.55 12.51
C SER A 198 -14.40 5.71 12.45
N CYS A 199 -13.96 6.86 11.96
CA CYS A 199 -14.83 7.99 11.65
C CYS A 199 -14.32 8.77 10.44
N THR A 200 -15.22 9.47 9.74
CA THR A 200 -14.92 10.32 8.59
C THR A 200 -15.77 11.58 8.64
N TYR A 201 -15.15 12.74 8.44
CA TYR A 201 -15.88 14.00 8.32
C TYR A 201 -16.48 14.13 6.92
N THR A 202 -17.72 14.62 6.85
CA THR A 202 -18.48 14.84 5.62
C THR A 202 -19.14 16.22 5.67
N GLY A 203 -19.67 16.70 4.54
CA GLY A 203 -20.35 17.99 4.47
C GLY A 203 -21.62 18.12 5.33
N PHE A 204 -22.11 17.03 5.92
CA PHE A 204 -23.32 17.01 6.78
C PHE A 204 -23.03 16.58 8.23
N GLY A 205 -21.78 16.30 8.59
CA GLY A 205 -21.37 15.89 9.93
C GLY A 205 -20.29 14.82 9.91
N THR A 206 -20.03 14.21 11.07
CA THR A 206 -19.05 13.11 11.20
C THR A 206 -19.76 11.77 11.12
N VAL A 207 -19.43 10.96 10.11
CA VAL A 207 -19.89 9.58 10.01
C VAL A 207 -18.99 8.71 10.86
N ILE A 208 -19.55 7.97 11.82
CA ILE A 208 -18.87 6.95 12.61
C ILE A 208 -19.17 5.59 12.00
N THR A 209 -18.15 4.74 11.91
CA THR A 209 -18.27 3.35 11.48
C THR A 209 -17.89 2.38 12.58
N GLY A 210 -18.48 1.21 12.55
CA GLY A 210 -18.17 0.13 13.47
C GLY A 210 -18.94 -1.13 13.19
N GLU A 211 -18.98 -2.00 14.18
CA GLU A 211 -19.74 -3.24 14.15
C GLU A 211 -20.55 -3.44 15.44
N THR A 212 -21.58 -4.28 15.37
CA THR A 212 -22.27 -4.72 16.59
C THR A 212 -21.30 -5.53 17.45
N TYR A 213 -21.25 -5.19 18.73
CA TYR A 213 -20.55 -5.99 19.72
C TYR A 213 -21.14 -7.40 19.79
N VAL A 214 -20.28 -8.41 19.75
CA VAL A 214 -20.68 -9.83 19.91
C VAL A 214 -19.77 -10.54 20.90
N THR A 215 -20.34 -11.42 21.72
CA THR A 215 -19.60 -12.20 22.72
C THR A 215 -19.05 -13.52 22.18
N SER A 216 -19.54 -13.95 21.01
CA SER A 216 -19.21 -15.23 20.40
C SER A 216 -18.85 -15.08 18.92
N SER A 217 -17.85 -15.84 18.45
CA SER A 217 -17.50 -15.93 17.04
C SER A 217 -18.54 -16.67 16.18
N ALA A 218 -19.57 -17.25 16.81
CA ALA A 218 -20.72 -17.83 16.13
C ALA A 218 -21.82 -16.80 15.82
N GLU A 219 -21.81 -15.64 16.48
CA GLU A 219 -22.77 -14.56 16.25
C GLU A 219 -22.39 -13.78 14.99
N THR A 220 -23.41 -13.30 14.28
CA THR A 220 -23.19 -12.47 13.09
C THR A 220 -22.96 -11.03 13.49
N ARG A 221 -21.79 -10.49 13.13
CA ARG A 221 -21.48 -9.06 13.32
C ARG A 221 -22.10 -8.25 12.18
N ARG A 222 -22.78 -7.17 12.54
CA ARG A 222 -23.42 -6.25 11.60
C ARG A 222 -22.58 -4.99 11.51
N ALA A 223 -22.41 -4.48 10.31
CA ALA A 223 -21.84 -3.16 10.11
C ALA A 223 -22.79 -2.10 10.71
N VAL A 224 -22.23 -1.08 11.32
CA VAL A 224 -22.98 0.04 11.89
C VAL A 224 -22.43 1.35 11.32
N LEU A 225 -23.34 2.24 10.93
CA LEU A 225 -23.04 3.63 10.60
C LEU A 225 -23.84 4.55 11.52
N ALA A 226 -23.21 5.61 11.99
CA ALA A 226 -23.90 6.68 12.69
C ALA A 226 -23.46 8.04 12.15
N LEU A 227 -24.35 9.04 12.22
CA LEU A 227 -24.01 10.43 11.93
C LEU A 227 -24.02 11.25 13.22
N VAL A 228 -22.95 12.01 13.42
CA VAL A 228 -22.81 12.98 14.50
C VAL A 228 -22.82 14.39 13.92
N ASP A 229 -23.65 15.25 14.50
CA ASP A 229 -23.66 16.67 14.13
C ASP A 229 -22.45 17.43 14.69
N ASP A 230 -22.39 18.73 14.39
CA ASP A 230 -21.32 19.64 14.84
C ASP A 230 -21.31 19.92 16.34
N LYS A 231 -22.30 19.39 17.09
CA LYS A 231 -22.44 19.53 18.54
C LYS A 231 -22.22 18.22 19.29
N GLY A 232 -21.90 17.14 18.58
CA GLY A 232 -21.69 15.82 19.16
C GLY A 232 -22.96 15.00 19.36
N ALA A 233 -24.11 15.43 18.85
CA ALA A 233 -25.35 14.66 18.96
C ALA A 233 -25.41 13.58 17.86
N ILE A 234 -25.75 12.35 18.25
CA ILE A 234 -26.06 11.28 17.29
C ILE A 234 -27.38 11.63 16.60
N VAL A 235 -27.31 11.98 15.31
CA VAL A 235 -28.48 12.32 14.48
C VAL A 235 -29.25 11.06 14.10
N TRP A 236 -28.53 10.02 13.71
CA TRP A 236 -29.06 8.70 13.43
C TRP A 236 -27.97 7.64 13.59
N GLU A 237 -28.41 6.40 13.79
CA GLU A 237 -27.58 5.21 13.88
C GLU A 237 -28.30 4.06 13.16
N LYS A 238 -27.59 3.34 12.30
CA LYS A 238 -28.17 2.32 11.42
C LYS A 238 -27.28 1.09 11.33
N TYR A 239 -27.94 -0.06 11.31
CA TYR A 239 -27.34 -1.38 11.32
C TYR A 239 -27.57 -2.07 9.98
N PHE A 240 -26.52 -2.61 9.41
CA PHE A 240 -26.52 -3.20 8.09
C PHE A 240 -26.12 -4.67 8.13
N ASN A 241 -26.80 -5.46 7.32
CA ASN A 241 -26.46 -6.85 7.09
C ASN A 241 -26.81 -7.18 5.64
N HIS A 242 -25.83 -7.03 4.75
CA HIS A 242 -26.03 -7.30 3.34
C HIS A 242 -25.90 -8.79 2.97
N GLY A 243 -26.13 -9.69 3.94
CA GLY A 243 -26.10 -11.13 3.74
C GLY A 243 -24.70 -11.72 3.60
N PHE A 244 -23.69 -11.08 4.19
CA PHE A 244 -22.35 -11.64 4.29
C PHE A 244 -22.29 -12.75 5.33
N GLU A 245 -21.46 -13.77 5.08
CA GLU A 245 -21.25 -14.84 6.05
C GLU A 245 -20.48 -14.30 7.26
N ARG A 246 -21.08 -14.46 8.45
CA ARG A 246 -20.52 -14.21 9.79
C ARG A 246 -20.24 -12.76 10.15
N PHE A 247 -19.75 -11.92 9.24
CA PHE A 247 -19.48 -10.52 9.55
C PHE A 247 -19.48 -9.63 8.31
N GLU A 248 -19.79 -8.37 8.57
CA GLU A 248 -19.58 -7.23 7.69
C GLU A 248 -18.91 -6.12 8.49
N ILE A 249 -17.81 -5.59 7.97
CA ILE A 249 -17.05 -4.50 8.60
C ILE A 249 -16.94 -3.38 7.57
N ILE A 250 -17.25 -2.14 7.95
CA ILE A 250 -17.00 -0.98 7.09
C ILE A 250 -15.52 -0.62 7.20
N ASP A 251 -14.78 -0.76 6.10
CA ASP A 251 -13.35 -0.45 6.06
C ASP A 251 -13.10 1.04 5.78
N PHE A 252 -13.96 1.70 4.97
CA PHE A 252 -13.74 3.10 4.58
C PHE A 252 -15.02 3.84 4.17
N VAL A 253 -15.06 5.16 4.35
CA VAL A 253 -16.18 6.04 3.95
C VAL A 253 -15.67 7.22 3.12
N VAL A 254 -16.41 7.57 2.06
CA VAL A 254 -16.12 8.71 1.16
C VAL A 254 -17.35 9.60 1.04
N ASP A 255 -17.19 10.91 1.25
CA ASP A 255 -18.19 11.91 0.89
C ASP A 255 -18.23 12.10 -0.63
N ASN A 256 -19.38 11.85 -1.26
CA ASN A 256 -19.54 11.97 -2.71
C ASN A 256 -19.74 13.41 -3.19
N ARG A 257 -19.80 14.39 -2.26
CA ARG A 257 -19.95 15.83 -2.54
C ARG A 257 -21.21 16.21 -3.33
N ASP A 258 -22.19 15.31 -3.38
CA ASP A 258 -23.47 15.46 -4.08
C ASP A 258 -24.67 15.25 -3.14
N GLY A 259 -24.43 15.30 -1.83
CA GLY A 259 -25.43 15.00 -0.80
C GLY A 259 -25.58 13.50 -0.50
N THR A 260 -24.68 12.66 -1.01
CA THR A 260 -24.57 11.24 -0.64
C THR A 260 -23.18 10.93 -0.09
N PHE A 261 -23.03 9.77 0.53
CA PHE A 261 -21.73 9.20 0.87
C PHE A 261 -21.69 7.72 0.52
N SER A 262 -20.49 7.20 0.34
CA SER A 262 -20.26 5.80 0.04
C SER A 262 -19.51 5.12 1.17
N ALA A 263 -19.92 3.91 1.51
CA ALA A 263 -19.24 3.06 2.48
C ALA A 263 -18.72 1.79 1.77
N PHE A 264 -17.43 1.54 1.93
CA PHE A 264 -16.77 0.32 1.49
C PHE A 264 -16.72 -0.64 2.66
N SER A 265 -17.32 -1.82 2.50
CA SER A 265 -17.33 -2.85 3.52
C SER A 265 -16.61 -4.10 3.05
N ARG A 266 -16.07 -4.88 3.98
CA ARG A 266 -15.59 -6.23 3.73
C ARG A 266 -16.54 -7.23 4.33
N GLY A 267 -16.94 -8.19 3.51
CA GLY A 267 -17.88 -9.23 3.87
C GLY A 267 -17.32 -10.63 3.65
N GLY A 268 -17.35 -11.47 4.69
CA GLY A 268 -16.96 -12.88 4.61
C GLY A 268 -15.56 -13.17 4.07
N ASN A 269 -14.61 -12.23 4.20
CA ASN A 269 -13.23 -12.30 3.70
C ASN A 269 -13.06 -12.56 2.20
N ARG A 270 -14.10 -12.32 1.39
CA ARG A 270 -14.07 -12.60 -0.06
C ARG A 270 -14.64 -11.50 -0.93
N TYR A 271 -15.35 -10.56 -0.29
CA TYR A 271 -16.14 -9.57 -0.99
C TYR A 271 -15.85 -8.18 -0.45
N ILE A 272 -15.81 -7.22 -1.37
CA ILE A 272 -16.01 -5.81 -1.07
C ILE A 272 -17.49 -5.51 -1.30
N GLY A 273 -18.14 -4.91 -0.31
CA GLY A 273 -19.43 -4.25 -0.42
C GLY A 273 -19.25 -2.77 -0.71
N LEU A 274 -20.05 -2.22 -1.62
CA LEU A 274 -20.13 -0.80 -1.88
C LEU A 274 -21.58 -0.35 -1.68
N GLY A 275 -21.83 0.35 -0.57
CA GLY A 275 -23.11 0.97 -0.27
C GLY A 275 -23.05 2.47 -0.56
N ILE A 276 -24.11 3.02 -1.17
CA ILE A 276 -24.32 4.46 -1.35
C ILE A 276 -25.51 4.88 -0.50
N TYR A 277 -25.34 5.93 0.29
CA TYR A 277 -26.30 6.37 1.28
C TYR A 277 -26.61 7.86 1.15
N ASP A 278 -27.84 8.25 1.46
CA ASP A 278 -28.22 9.66 1.63
C ASP A 278 -27.80 10.20 3.01
N GLN A 279 -28.00 11.51 3.23
CA GLN A 279 -27.67 12.19 4.50
C GLN A 279 -28.47 11.68 5.71
N GLN A 280 -29.57 10.96 5.48
CA GLN A 280 -30.37 10.32 6.52
C GLN A 280 -29.94 8.87 6.75
N GLY A 281 -28.85 8.44 6.11
CA GLY A 281 -28.31 7.08 6.15
C GLY A 281 -29.19 6.05 5.45
N ASN A 282 -30.12 6.46 4.59
CA ASN A 282 -30.91 5.50 3.81
C ASN A 282 -30.04 4.98 2.68
N GLU A 283 -30.03 3.66 2.52
CA GLU A 283 -29.35 3.01 1.41
C GLU A 283 -30.06 3.32 0.10
N LEU A 284 -29.33 3.93 -0.83
CA LEU A 284 -29.77 4.21 -2.18
C LEU A 284 -29.43 3.05 -3.12
N SER A 285 -28.27 2.41 -2.89
CA SER A 285 -27.85 1.22 -3.61
C SER A 285 -26.78 0.47 -2.85
N PHE A 286 -26.71 -0.85 -3.06
CA PHE A 286 -25.64 -1.70 -2.56
C PHE A 286 -25.15 -2.66 -3.65
N SER A 287 -23.83 -2.81 -3.77
CA SER A 287 -23.18 -3.73 -4.70
C SER A 287 -22.21 -4.65 -3.97
N LYS A 288 -22.17 -5.93 -4.38
CA LYS A 288 -21.28 -6.96 -3.82
C LYS A 288 -20.30 -7.41 -4.89
N ILE A 289 -19.01 -7.24 -4.62
CA ILE A 289 -17.92 -7.45 -5.58
C ILE A 289 -17.01 -8.55 -5.06
N ALA A 290 -16.88 -9.65 -5.81
CA ALA A 290 -15.98 -10.74 -5.44
C ALA A 290 -14.54 -10.34 -5.80
N VAL A 291 -13.72 -10.09 -4.78
CA VAL A 291 -12.31 -9.70 -4.96
C VAL A 291 -11.34 -10.70 -4.34
N GLY A 292 -11.83 -11.66 -3.54
CA GLY A 292 -10.97 -12.56 -2.79
C GLY A 292 -10.56 -11.95 -1.44
N LYS A 293 -9.38 -12.32 -0.94
CA LYS A 293 -8.90 -11.92 0.38
C LYS A 293 -8.36 -10.47 0.36
N TYR A 294 -9.24 -9.51 0.12
CA TYR A 294 -8.88 -8.09 0.04
C TYR A 294 -9.86 -7.21 0.82
N CYS A 295 -9.38 -6.03 1.22
CA CYS A 295 -10.17 -4.94 1.80
C CYS A 295 -9.83 -3.60 1.12
N VAL A 296 -10.70 -2.62 1.30
CA VAL A 296 -10.41 -1.23 0.87
C VAL A 296 -9.73 -0.52 2.02
N ARG A 297 -8.48 -0.09 1.84
CA ARG A 297 -7.72 0.60 2.89
C ARG A 297 -7.92 2.11 2.85
N ASN A 298 -7.94 2.67 1.64
CA ASN A 298 -8.15 4.09 1.37
C ASN A 298 -9.01 4.25 0.11
N ALA A 299 -9.79 5.32 0.03
CA ALA A 299 -10.57 5.63 -1.16
C ALA A 299 -10.75 7.14 -1.34
N VAL A 300 -10.74 7.61 -2.58
CA VAL A 300 -10.99 9.01 -2.92
C VAL A 300 -12.01 9.09 -4.04
N LEU A 301 -12.91 10.09 -3.97
CA LEU A 301 -13.80 10.44 -5.06
C LEU A 301 -12.97 11.08 -6.19
N LEU A 302 -13.10 10.54 -7.41
CA LEU A 302 -12.39 11.04 -8.59
C LEU A 302 -13.29 10.93 -9.81
N GLY A 303 -13.65 12.08 -10.39
CA GLY A 303 -14.68 12.15 -11.43
C GLY A 303 -16.02 11.60 -10.92
N ASP A 304 -16.62 10.69 -11.69
CA ASP A 304 -17.91 10.06 -11.35
C ASP A 304 -17.78 8.77 -10.52
N GLY A 305 -16.56 8.40 -10.12
CA GLY A 305 -16.26 7.15 -9.41
C GLY A 305 -15.22 7.34 -8.32
N TYR A 306 -14.43 6.29 -8.09
CA TYR A 306 -13.47 6.20 -7.01
C TYR A 306 -12.12 5.72 -7.52
N LEU A 307 -11.08 6.17 -6.84
CA LEU A 307 -9.79 5.50 -6.83
C LEU A 307 -9.63 4.87 -5.44
N VAL A 308 -9.44 3.55 -5.39
CA VAL A 308 -9.42 2.79 -4.14
C VAL A 308 -8.10 2.04 -3.98
N GLN A 309 -7.51 2.09 -2.79
CA GLN A 309 -6.43 1.20 -2.39
C GLN A 309 -7.03 -0.13 -1.93
N VAL A 310 -6.71 -1.18 -2.66
CA VAL A 310 -7.10 -2.55 -2.38
C VAL A 310 -5.91 -3.26 -1.74
N GLU A 311 -6.04 -3.57 -0.45
CA GLU A 311 -5.01 -4.19 0.36
C GLU A 311 -5.28 -5.68 0.53
N SER A 312 -4.23 -6.50 0.39
CA SER A 312 -4.37 -7.93 0.58
C SER A 312 -4.46 -8.32 2.05
N TYR A 313 -5.49 -9.08 2.41
CA TYR A 313 -5.81 -9.43 3.78
C TYR A 313 -5.53 -10.91 4.10
N GLY A 314 -4.51 -11.17 4.94
CA GLY A 314 -4.29 -12.50 5.55
C GLY A 314 -2.88 -13.08 5.34
N LEU A 315 -2.58 -14.18 6.04
CA LEU A 315 -1.24 -14.79 6.09
C LEU A 315 -0.76 -15.43 4.78
N GLU A 316 -1.68 -15.72 3.86
CA GLU A 316 -1.43 -16.43 2.60
C GLU A 316 -1.61 -15.54 1.36
N ALA A 317 -1.76 -14.22 1.56
CA ALA A 317 -1.79 -13.24 0.49
C ALA A 317 -0.51 -13.34 -0.35
N LYS A 318 -0.65 -13.80 -1.60
CA LYS A 318 0.47 -13.89 -2.57
C LYS A 318 0.56 -12.68 -3.49
N GLU A 319 -0.41 -11.78 -3.40
CA GLU A 319 -0.58 -10.65 -4.32
C GLU A 319 -0.38 -9.34 -3.53
N SER A 320 0.36 -8.41 -4.15
CA SER A 320 0.68 -7.09 -3.60
C SER A 320 -0.54 -6.19 -3.55
N ASP A 321 -0.50 -5.18 -2.68
CA ASP A 321 -1.49 -4.10 -2.66
C ASP A 321 -1.50 -3.36 -4.00
N TYR A 322 -2.67 -2.88 -4.41
CA TYR A 322 -2.83 -2.14 -5.66
C TYR A 322 -3.88 -1.04 -5.52
N ILE A 323 -3.82 -0.08 -6.41
CA ILE A 323 -4.85 0.95 -6.57
C ILE A 323 -5.78 0.52 -7.70
N ALA A 324 -7.08 0.72 -7.56
CA ALA A 324 -8.06 0.41 -8.59
C ALA A 324 -8.99 1.58 -8.87
N LYS A 325 -9.33 1.76 -10.14
CA LYS A 325 -10.37 2.68 -10.58
C LYS A 325 -11.72 1.97 -10.57
N MET A 326 -12.60 2.40 -9.69
CA MET A 326 -13.89 1.78 -9.41
C MET A 326 -15.03 2.74 -9.72
N ASP A 327 -16.06 2.30 -10.45
CA ASP A 327 -17.27 3.10 -10.66
C ASP A 327 -18.23 3.04 -9.44
N ARG A 328 -19.30 3.84 -9.46
CA ARG A 328 -20.33 3.85 -8.40
C ARG A 328 -21.15 2.55 -8.27
N LYS A 329 -20.97 1.59 -9.18
CA LYS A 329 -21.58 0.25 -9.11
C LYS A 329 -20.58 -0.81 -8.63
N GLY A 330 -19.34 -0.41 -8.34
CA GLY A 330 -18.30 -1.33 -7.89
C GLY A 330 -17.53 -2.02 -9.01
N ASN A 331 -17.74 -1.64 -10.27
CA ASN A 331 -16.99 -2.22 -11.37
C ASN A 331 -15.58 -1.64 -11.39
N ILE A 332 -14.58 -2.52 -11.40
CA ILE A 332 -13.18 -2.14 -11.55
C ILE A 332 -12.86 -2.08 -13.05
N SER A 333 -12.37 -0.93 -13.50
CA SER A 333 -12.01 -0.69 -14.90
C SER A 333 -10.50 -0.80 -15.14
N GLU A 334 -9.70 -0.36 -14.17
CA GLU A 334 -8.25 -0.30 -14.25
C GLU A 334 -7.64 -0.55 -12.86
N SER A 335 -6.39 -1.03 -12.85
CA SER A 335 -5.61 -1.28 -11.64
C SER A 335 -4.14 -0.89 -11.83
N PHE A 336 -3.52 -0.37 -10.77
CA PHE A 336 -2.17 0.16 -10.74
C PHE A 336 -1.42 -0.42 -9.55
N SER A 337 -0.22 -0.95 -9.78
CA SER A 337 0.66 -1.42 -8.71
C SER A 337 1.91 -0.55 -8.68
N TYR A 338 2.40 -0.26 -7.48
CA TYR A 338 3.56 0.60 -7.26
C TYR A 338 4.69 -0.27 -6.72
N GLU A 339 5.42 -0.89 -7.63
CA GLU A 339 6.55 -1.75 -7.29
C GLU A 339 7.82 -1.17 -7.88
N SER A 340 8.89 -1.16 -7.09
CA SER A 340 10.26 -0.88 -7.55
C SER A 340 11.09 -2.15 -7.43
N ASP A 341 12.10 -2.35 -8.29
CA ASP A 341 13.04 -3.46 -8.17
C ASP A 341 13.74 -3.50 -6.80
N ASP A 342 13.99 -2.33 -6.21
CA ASP A 342 14.82 -2.19 -5.00
C ASP A 342 14.00 -1.82 -3.75
N SER A 343 12.71 -1.52 -3.88
CA SER A 343 11.92 -0.98 -2.77
C SER A 343 10.47 -1.44 -2.76
N VAL A 344 9.92 -1.59 -1.56
CA VAL A 344 8.50 -1.79 -1.29
C VAL A 344 7.92 -0.46 -0.84
N TYR A 345 6.79 -0.07 -1.43
CA TYR A 345 6.04 1.11 -1.02
C TYR A 345 4.84 0.67 -0.18
N VAL A 346 4.67 1.29 0.98
CA VAL A 346 3.49 1.11 1.83
C VAL A 346 2.71 2.41 1.84
N MET A 347 1.51 2.38 1.25
CA MET A 347 0.62 3.54 1.22
C MET A 347 -0.07 3.69 2.57
N THR A 348 -0.16 4.93 3.03
CA THR A 348 -0.70 5.27 4.35
C THR A 348 -1.91 6.17 4.29
N ASP A 349 -2.10 6.94 3.22
CA ASP A 349 -3.27 7.81 3.02
C ASP A 349 -3.44 8.23 1.55
N MET A 350 -4.65 8.68 1.19
CA MET A 350 -5.00 9.19 -0.13
C MET A 350 -5.95 10.39 -0.06
N ILE A 351 -5.73 11.43 -0.87
CA ILE A 351 -6.68 12.54 -0.99
C ILE A 351 -6.78 13.06 -2.43
N GLU A 352 -7.96 13.54 -2.83
CA GLU A 352 -8.13 14.35 -4.03
C GLU A 352 -7.89 15.82 -3.70
N PHE A 353 -7.03 16.47 -4.47
CA PHE A 353 -6.72 17.89 -4.32
C PHE A 353 -6.42 18.52 -5.68
N GLY A 354 -7.11 19.60 -6.01
CA GLY A 354 -6.89 20.33 -7.26
C GLY A 354 -7.14 19.51 -8.53
N GLY A 355 -8.03 18.51 -8.47
CA GLY A 355 -8.29 17.60 -9.58
C GLY A 355 -7.21 16.54 -9.79
N ARG A 356 -6.30 16.35 -8.83
CA ARG A 356 -5.29 15.28 -8.82
C ARG A 356 -5.44 14.40 -7.59
N VAL A 357 -4.84 13.21 -7.64
CA VAL A 357 -4.75 12.34 -6.46
C VAL A 357 -3.38 12.45 -5.84
N TYR A 358 -3.33 12.62 -4.52
CA TYR A 358 -2.13 12.59 -3.72
C TYR A 358 -2.12 11.32 -2.87
N LEU A 359 -1.03 10.56 -2.91
CA LEU A 359 -0.83 9.34 -2.15
C LEU A 359 0.32 9.55 -1.17
N SER A 360 0.03 9.43 0.12
CA SER A 360 1.04 9.39 1.15
C SER A 360 1.50 7.96 1.35
N ALA A 361 2.81 7.76 1.40
CA ALA A 361 3.42 6.45 1.53
C ALA A 361 4.77 6.54 2.25
N TYR A 362 5.35 5.39 2.54
CA TYR A 362 6.78 5.26 2.82
C TYR A 362 7.38 4.09 2.05
N ALA A 363 8.65 4.22 1.72
CA ALA A 363 9.44 3.23 1.02
C ALA A 363 10.45 2.58 1.97
N VAL A 364 10.62 1.27 1.81
CA VAL A 364 11.67 0.47 2.47
C VAL A 364 12.38 -0.40 1.43
N PRO A 365 13.65 -0.77 1.63
CA PRO A 365 14.36 -1.70 0.75
C PRO A 365 13.61 -3.03 0.61
N LYS A 366 13.58 -3.58 -0.61
CA LYS A 366 13.13 -4.97 -0.82
C LYS A 366 14.12 -5.92 -0.17
N GLN A 367 13.61 -6.83 0.65
CA GLN A 367 14.42 -7.81 1.36
C GLN A 367 14.12 -9.20 0.82
N GLU A 368 15.18 -10.01 0.60
CA GLU A 368 15.00 -11.43 0.32
C GLU A 368 14.40 -12.08 1.57
N GLN A 369 13.23 -12.71 1.47
CA GLN A 369 12.67 -13.48 2.58
C GLN A 369 13.64 -14.62 2.96
N LYS A 370 14.48 -14.38 3.96
CA LYS A 370 15.27 -15.40 4.62
C LYS A 370 14.54 -15.80 5.90
N TYR A 371 14.42 -17.11 6.05
CA TYR A 371 13.66 -17.88 7.06
C TYR A 371 13.18 -17.17 8.34
N GLY A 372 11.90 -17.40 8.69
CA GLY A 372 11.47 -17.67 10.07
C GLY A 372 11.21 -16.51 11.04
N LEU A 373 11.46 -15.25 10.68
CA LEU A 373 11.29 -14.10 11.58
C LEU A 373 9.89 -13.41 11.53
N GLY A 374 8.92 -14.03 10.84
CA GLY A 374 7.55 -13.50 10.70
C GLY A 374 7.43 -12.42 9.62
N LYS A 375 6.22 -11.85 9.46
CA LYS A 375 5.82 -10.93 8.36
C LYS A 375 6.50 -9.55 8.33
N ARG A 376 7.61 -9.35 9.04
CA ARG A 376 8.25 -8.02 9.20
C ARG A 376 9.24 -7.75 8.08
N GLY A 377 8.79 -7.92 6.84
CA GLY A 377 9.61 -7.75 5.64
C GLY A 377 10.17 -6.33 5.45
N GLU A 378 9.67 -5.34 6.19
CA GLU A 378 10.17 -3.97 6.16
C GLU A 378 11.52 -3.79 6.88
N ILE A 379 11.84 -4.65 7.86
CA ILE A 379 12.99 -4.49 8.76
C ILE A 379 13.75 -5.80 9.03
N ASN A 380 13.54 -6.84 8.22
CA ASN A 380 14.13 -8.17 8.42
C ASN A 380 15.65 -8.11 8.56
N ASP A 381 16.37 -7.37 7.70
CA ASP A 381 17.83 -7.27 7.77
C ASP A 381 18.31 -6.59 9.07
N ILE A 382 17.56 -5.59 9.55
CA ILE A 382 17.84 -4.91 10.83
C ILE A 382 17.58 -5.86 12.00
N LEU A 383 16.52 -6.67 11.92
CA LEU A 383 16.24 -7.69 12.92
C LEU A 383 17.30 -8.78 12.93
N GLU A 384 17.71 -9.29 11.77
CA GLU A 384 18.80 -10.28 11.65
C GLU A 384 20.09 -9.73 12.26
N TYR A 385 20.41 -8.47 11.97
CA TYR A 385 21.54 -7.78 12.59
C TYR A 385 21.42 -7.75 14.12
N ALA A 386 20.29 -7.28 14.65
CA ALA A 386 20.06 -7.18 16.09
C ALA A 386 20.10 -8.54 16.80
N PHE A 387 19.49 -9.57 16.21
CA PHE A 387 19.53 -10.94 16.72
C PHE A 387 20.93 -11.54 16.68
N SER A 388 21.71 -11.27 15.63
CA SER A 388 23.09 -11.78 15.53
C SER A 388 23.98 -11.21 16.64
N ARG A 389 23.81 -9.93 17.00
CA ARG A 389 24.52 -9.28 18.11
C ARG A 389 24.13 -9.90 19.45
N MET A 390 22.83 -10.17 19.65
CA MET A 390 22.30 -10.88 20.83
C MET A 390 22.86 -12.27 21.02
N LEU A 391 22.97 -13.05 19.94
CA LEU A 391 23.48 -14.42 20.01
C LEU A 391 25.01 -14.50 20.03
N GLY A 392 25.71 -13.43 19.61
CA GLY A 392 27.15 -13.38 19.47
C GLY A 392 27.95 -13.31 20.78
N GLY A 393 27.30 -13.06 21.92
CA GLY A 393 27.92 -13.16 23.25
C GLY A 393 29.07 -12.19 23.54
N GLY A 394 29.15 -11.06 22.83
CA GLY A 394 30.12 -9.99 23.08
C GLY A 394 29.84 -9.20 24.37
N GLU A 395 30.73 -8.27 24.73
CA GLU A 395 30.61 -7.43 25.95
C GLU A 395 29.33 -6.58 25.96
N GLU A 396 28.82 -6.20 24.79
CA GLU A 396 27.52 -5.55 24.58
C GLU A 396 26.64 -6.44 23.69
N PRO A 397 25.84 -7.33 24.29
CA PRO A 397 25.05 -8.31 23.55
C PRO A 397 23.80 -7.69 22.89
N PHE A 398 23.41 -6.45 23.19
CA PHE A 398 22.24 -5.83 22.57
C PHE A 398 22.66 -4.66 21.70
N VAL A 399 21.94 -4.47 20.58
CA VAL A 399 22.06 -3.23 19.79
C VAL A 399 21.50 -2.09 20.64
N THR A 400 22.27 -1.02 20.78
CA THR A 400 21.84 0.16 21.55
C THR A 400 20.92 1.05 20.72
N ASP A 401 20.18 1.92 21.38
CA ASP A 401 19.26 2.86 20.74
C ASP A 401 20.01 3.83 19.80
N GLU A 402 21.23 4.23 20.16
CA GLU A 402 22.11 5.08 19.35
C GLU A 402 22.61 4.39 18.08
N GLU A 403 22.74 3.06 18.12
CA GLU A 403 23.12 2.25 16.96
C GLU A 403 21.90 1.92 16.09
N LEU A 404 20.75 1.63 16.71
CA LEU A 404 19.53 1.20 16.03
C LEU A 404 18.83 2.32 15.26
N THR A 405 18.77 3.51 15.86
CA THR A 405 18.00 4.64 15.30
C THR A 405 18.52 5.09 13.93
N PRO A 406 19.85 5.26 13.71
CA PRO A 406 20.38 5.53 12.38
C PRO A 406 20.04 4.46 11.34
N LEU A 407 20.12 3.17 11.70
CA LEU A 407 19.79 2.06 10.79
C LEU A 407 18.34 2.14 10.31
N LEU A 408 17.40 2.41 11.22
CA LEU A 408 16.00 2.62 10.85
C LEU A 408 15.83 3.87 10.00
N ARG A 409 16.49 4.98 10.33
CA ARG A 409 16.41 6.20 9.53
C ARG A 409 16.96 6.03 8.11
N GLU A 410 17.97 5.18 7.92
CA GLU A 410 18.47 4.83 6.59
C GLU A 410 17.50 3.93 5.81
N ASN A 411 16.75 3.09 6.51
CA ASN A 411 15.83 2.11 5.93
C ASN A 411 14.48 2.72 5.49
N TYR A 412 14.04 3.83 6.10
CA TYR A 412 12.73 4.43 5.83
C TYR A 412 12.83 5.73 5.05
N THR A 413 11.99 5.90 4.02
CA THR A 413 11.82 7.16 3.30
C THR A 413 10.34 7.47 3.12
N ALA A 414 9.86 8.60 3.63
CA ALA A 414 8.52 9.09 3.38
C ALA A 414 8.41 9.54 1.91
N VAL A 415 7.28 9.25 1.27
CA VAL A 415 7.02 9.58 -0.13
C VAL A 415 5.60 10.13 -0.27
N LEU A 416 5.47 11.28 -0.92
CA LEU A 416 4.20 11.80 -1.42
C LEU A 416 4.20 11.63 -2.93
N LEU A 417 3.30 10.82 -3.46
CA LEU A 417 3.10 10.66 -4.90
C LEU A 417 1.96 11.57 -5.36
N ILE A 418 2.18 12.31 -6.43
CA ILE A 418 1.17 13.14 -7.09
C ILE A 418 0.81 12.43 -8.38
N CYS A 419 -0.42 11.95 -8.48
CA CYS A 419 -0.86 11.05 -9.53
C CYS A 419 -1.83 11.73 -10.50
N ASP A 420 -1.72 11.32 -11.77
CA ASP A 420 -2.64 11.73 -12.83
C ASP A 420 -4.09 11.29 -12.49
N PRO A 421 -5.08 12.19 -12.58
CA PRO A 421 -6.48 11.86 -12.34
C PRO A 421 -7.08 10.83 -13.31
N GLU A 422 -6.55 10.68 -14.52
CA GLU A 422 -7.16 9.75 -15.48
C GLU A 422 -6.74 8.30 -15.23
N GLY A 423 -5.45 8.08 -14.93
CA GLY A 423 -4.85 6.75 -14.84
C GLY A 423 -4.01 6.48 -13.61
N GLY A 424 -4.07 7.30 -12.55
CA GLY A 424 -3.39 7.02 -11.27
C GLY A 424 -1.86 6.93 -11.34
N ALA A 425 -1.22 7.17 -12.49
CA ALA A 425 0.23 7.09 -12.62
C ALA A 425 0.90 8.29 -11.91
N PRO A 426 2.01 8.09 -11.18
CA PRO A 426 2.76 9.20 -10.59
C PRO A 426 3.29 10.18 -11.65
N GLU A 427 2.94 11.45 -11.52
CA GLU A 427 3.53 12.57 -12.29
C GLU A 427 4.71 13.19 -11.56
N LYS A 428 4.61 13.30 -10.22
CA LYS A 428 5.60 13.93 -9.34
C LYS A 428 5.69 13.20 -8.02
N PHE A 429 6.80 13.39 -7.32
CA PHE A 429 6.93 12.93 -5.95
C PHE A 429 7.68 13.93 -5.07
N VAL A 430 7.47 13.82 -3.76
CA VAL A 430 8.26 14.48 -2.72
C VAL A 430 8.73 13.42 -1.75
N SER A 431 9.98 13.50 -1.29
CA SER A 431 10.55 12.50 -0.38
C SER A 431 11.27 13.09 0.82
N VAL A 432 11.18 12.38 1.95
CA VAL A 432 11.86 12.74 3.21
C VAL A 432 12.50 11.48 3.80
N LYS A 433 13.84 11.45 3.86
CA LYS A 433 14.59 10.30 4.41
C LYS A 433 14.46 10.23 5.94
N GLY A 434 14.51 9.01 6.47
CA GLY A 434 14.39 8.74 7.90
C GLY A 434 13.02 9.01 8.48
N ALA A 435 11.99 8.90 7.65
CA ALA A 435 10.64 9.26 8.01
C ALA A 435 9.60 8.34 7.34
N LEU A 436 8.37 8.40 7.83
CA LEU A 436 7.21 7.73 7.25
C LEU A 436 6.20 8.77 6.77
N GLY A 437 5.66 8.62 5.55
CA GLY A 437 4.52 9.43 5.13
C GLY A 437 3.27 9.01 5.89
N SER A 438 2.48 9.98 6.37
CA SER A 438 1.31 9.73 7.21
C SER A 438 0.05 10.37 6.61
N GLY A 439 -0.70 11.15 7.39
CA GLY A 439 -1.99 11.72 6.97
C GLY A 439 -1.90 12.80 5.89
N LEU A 440 -2.96 12.92 5.09
CA LEU A 440 -3.21 13.98 4.13
C LEU A 440 -4.50 14.73 4.48
N ALA A 441 -4.45 16.06 4.41
CA ALA A 441 -5.62 16.89 4.66
C ALA A 441 -5.61 18.16 3.81
N VAL A 442 -6.78 18.76 3.61
CA VAL A 442 -6.88 20.12 3.08
C VAL A 442 -7.22 21.06 4.23
N ASN A 443 -6.49 22.17 4.35
CA ASN A 443 -6.72 23.15 5.41
C ASN A 443 -7.76 24.21 5.01
N ASP A 444 -8.14 25.03 5.99
CA ASP A 444 -9.15 26.09 5.82
C ASP A 444 -8.78 27.12 4.74
N SER A 445 -7.49 27.24 4.40
CA SER A 445 -7.01 28.11 3.33
C SER A 445 -7.02 27.44 1.94
N GLY A 446 -7.52 26.20 1.86
CA GLY A 446 -7.55 25.42 0.62
C GLY A 446 -6.18 24.91 0.19
N GLN A 447 -5.25 24.73 1.13
CA GLN A 447 -3.91 24.19 0.88
C GLN A 447 -3.85 22.73 1.30
N LEU A 448 -3.05 21.93 0.60
CA LEU A 448 -2.81 20.54 0.97
C LEU A 448 -1.76 20.48 2.07
N GLU A 449 -2.02 19.69 3.10
CA GLU A 449 -1.11 19.38 4.20
C GLU A 449 -0.77 17.90 4.18
N TRP A 450 0.53 17.60 4.18
CA TRP A 450 1.07 16.25 4.29
C TRP A 450 1.84 16.11 5.61
N MET A 451 1.42 15.15 6.42
CA MET A 451 2.08 14.82 7.69
C MET A 451 3.17 13.79 7.44
N VAL A 452 4.35 14.04 7.98
CA VAL A 452 5.52 13.18 7.87
C VAL A 452 6.07 12.89 9.27
N GLU A 453 6.22 11.61 9.58
CA GLU A 453 6.65 11.11 10.88
C GLU A 453 8.16 10.83 10.83
N SER A 454 8.99 11.76 11.32
CA SER A 454 10.45 11.63 11.45
C SER A 454 10.79 10.67 12.57
N ILE A 455 11.49 9.57 12.29
CA ILE A 455 11.92 8.61 13.33
C ILE A 455 12.95 9.29 14.23
N GLU A 456 12.59 9.57 15.48
CA GLU A 456 13.47 10.28 16.41
C GLU A 456 14.30 9.32 17.24
N TRP A 457 13.70 8.22 17.70
CA TRP A 457 14.38 7.24 18.51
C TRP A 457 13.76 5.87 18.38
N SER A 458 14.56 4.86 18.71
CA SER A 458 14.13 3.47 18.68
C SER A 458 14.78 2.67 19.79
N LEU A 459 14.10 1.61 20.23
CA LEU A 459 14.60 0.61 21.15
C LEU A 459 14.39 -0.78 20.56
N PHE A 460 15.29 -1.71 20.88
CA PHE A 460 15.11 -3.14 20.59
C PHE A 460 14.55 -3.87 21.81
N SER A 461 13.41 -4.55 21.66
CA SER A 461 12.76 -5.32 22.73
C SER A 461 12.65 -6.80 22.35
N PRO A 462 13.66 -7.63 22.67
CA PRO A 462 13.68 -9.03 22.26
C PRO A 462 12.72 -9.93 23.06
N MET A 463 12.11 -9.42 24.14
CA MET A 463 11.38 -10.23 25.14
C MET A 463 9.86 -10.17 25.01
N THR A 464 9.29 -9.47 24.02
CA THR A 464 7.83 -9.39 23.85
C THR A 464 7.35 -10.15 22.62
N SER A 465 6.20 -10.82 22.75
CA SER A 465 5.58 -11.63 21.68
C SER A 465 4.98 -10.80 20.54
N SER A 466 5.07 -9.48 20.59
CA SER A 466 4.32 -8.60 19.68
C SER A 466 5.12 -7.44 19.09
N PHE A 467 6.19 -6.92 19.72
CA PHE A 467 7.09 -5.88 19.14
C PHE A 467 8.54 -6.26 19.32
N THR A 468 9.35 -6.01 18.29
CA THR A 468 10.79 -6.27 18.35
C THR A 468 11.55 -4.96 18.29
N ILE A 469 10.98 -3.93 17.64
CA ILE A 469 11.48 -2.57 17.66
C ILE A 469 10.34 -1.60 18.01
N GLY A 470 10.53 -0.81 19.06
CA GLY A 470 9.67 0.32 19.43
C GLY A 470 10.40 1.64 19.22
N GLY A 471 9.69 2.76 19.31
CA GLY A 471 10.27 4.09 19.12
C GLY A 471 9.23 5.20 19.10
N SER A 472 9.68 6.42 18.86
CA SER A 472 8.83 7.57 18.57
C SER A 472 9.21 8.23 17.26
N CYS A 473 8.25 8.96 16.71
CA CYS A 473 8.48 9.91 15.65
C CYS A 473 8.00 11.31 16.05
N LYS A 474 8.66 12.34 15.52
CA LYS A 474 8.12 13.71 15.50
C LYS A 474 7.35 13.96 14.21
N VAL A 475 6.21 14.63 14.33
CA VAL A 475 5.37 14.94 13.18
C VAL A 475 5.72 16.32 12.63
N TYR A 476 6.02 16.34 11.33
CA TYR A 476 6.21 17.55 10.54
C TYR A 476 5.07 17.70 9.54
N ARG A 477 4.66 18.93 9.32
CA ARG A 477 3.63 19.30 8.36
C ARG A 477 4.29 19.98 7.16
N TYR A 478 4.02 19.44 5.99
CA TYR A 478 4.44 19.98 4.70
C TYR A 478 3.20 20.54 3.99
N THR A 479 3.23 21.83 3.67
CA THR A 479 2.08 22.53 3.08
C THR A 479 2.34 22.82 1.61
N PHE A 480 1.37 22.50 0.76
CA PHE A 480 1.42 22.68 -0.68
C PHE A 480 0.32 23.62 -1.17
N ASP A 481 0.65 24.45 -2.15
CA ASP A 481 -0.33 25.27 -2.86
C ASP A 481 -1.16 24.43 -3.86
N PRO A 482 -2.25 24.98 -4.43
CA PRO A 482 -3.07 24.28 -5.43
C PRO A 482 -2.32 23.83 -6.70
N ASP A 483 -1.16 24.42 -7.01
CA ASP A 483 -0.31 24.00 -8.13
C ASP A 483 0.56 22.78 -7.76
N GLY A 484 0.51 22.34 -6.49
CA GLY A 484 1.32 21.27 -5.93
C GLY A 484 2.74 21.70 -5.57
N ARG A 485 3.01 23.00 -5.39
CA ARG A 485 4.31 23.50 -4.94
C ARG A 485 4.37 23.51 -3.42
N LEU A 486 5.48 23.05 -2.86
CA LEU A 486 5.73 23.18 -1.42
C LEU A 486 5.91 24.65 -1.05
N ILE A 487 5.13 25.13 -0.09
CA ILE A 487 5.12 26.52 0.39
C ILE A 487 5.44 26.65 1.87
N GLY A 488 5.42 25.57 2.64
CA GLY A 488 5.70 25.60 4.08
C GLY A 488 6.13 24.26 4.63
N VAL A 489 6.99 24.31 5.65
CA VAL A 489 7.37 23.16 6.48
C VAL A 489 7.42 23.63 7.92
N GLU A 490 6.72 22.94 8.81
CA GLU A 490 6.73 23.24 10.24
C GLU A 490 6.66 21.96 11.09
N GLY A 491 7.24 21.98 12.29
CA GLY A 491 7.02 20.93 13.27
C GLY A 491 5.69 21.17 13.97
N THR A 492 4.85 20.14 14.12
CA THR A 492 3.52 20.32 14.72
C THR A 492 3.56 20.32 16.24
N GLY A 493 4.64 19.80 16.83
CA GLY A 493 4.74 19.51 18.27
C GLY A 493 4.16 18.15 18.64
N ASP A 494 3.49 17.47 17.70
CA ASP A 494 2.95 16.13 17.91
C ASP A 494 4.05 15.06 17.80
N THR A 495 3.81 13.95 18.49
CA THR A 495 4.61 12.74 18.38
C THR A 495 3.72 11.55 18.00
N SER A 496 4.26 10.61 17.24
CA SER A 496 3.62 9.34 16.94
C SER A 496 4.50 8.18 17.41
N MET A 497 3.89 7.01 17.63
CA MET A 497 4.61 5.81 18.03
C MET A 497 5.19 5.11 16.80
N PHE A 498 6.50 4.85 16.80
CA PHE A 498 7.13 3.92 15.86
C PHE A 498 7.09 2.51 16.44
N ARG A 499 6.55 1.55 15.69
CA ARG A 499 6.38 0.17 16.18
C ARG A 499 6.48 -0.83 15.06
N ARG A 500 7.45 -1.74 15.15
CA ARG A 500 7.71 -2.78 14.16
C ARG A 500 8.06 -4.13 14.76
#